data_AF-A0AA43D3U4-F1
#
_entry.id   AF-A0AA43D3U4-F1
#
_cell.length_a   1.000
_cell.length_b   1.000
_cell.length_c   1.000
_cell.angle_alpha   90.00
_cell.angle_beta   90.00
_cell.angle_gamma   90.00
#
_symmetry.space_group_name_H-M   'P 1'
#
loop_
_entity.id
_entity.type
_entity.pdbx_description
1 polymer ?
#
loop_
_entity_poly.entity_id
_entity_poly.type
_entity_poly.pdbx_seq_one_letter_code
_entity_poly.pdbx_strand_id
1 'polypeptide(L)'
;RLLNAYRGDGRPEEGLNLLRGFLEKYASLDLLDLVYQATLAASGSQEAYRLVRDEVRRTPTLLGLDKLLEAQLLDVPAERRQDLQMTKQLIHQHTRSLAMYKCEHCGFRARQFYWHCPACGEWETYAPRRTEEKGIPV
;
A
#
# COMPACT_ATOMS: atom_id res chain seq x y z
N ARG A 1 -7.52 2.58 -12.18
CA ARG A 1 -8.58 2.76 -13.21
C ARG A 1 -9.60 3.80 -12.77
N LEU A 2 -10.20 3.70 -11.57
CA LEU A 2 -11.14 4.70 -11.05
C LEU A 2 -10.57 6.13 -11.00
N LEU A 3 -9.42 6.34 -10.36
CA LEU A 3 -8.78 7.66 -10.29
C LEU A 3 -8.47 8.25 -11.68
N ASN A 4 -8.13 7.40 -12.65
CA ASN A 4 -7.87 7.86 -14.02
C ASN A 4 -9.15 8.30 -14.73
N ALA A 5 -10.30 7.67 -14.44
CA ALA A 5 -11.58 8.12 -14.96
C ALA A 5 -11.93 9.51 -14.41
N TYR A 6 -11.82 9.71 -13.09
CA TYR A 6 -12.00 11.02 -12.47
C TYR A 6 -11.04 12.09 -13.02
N ARG A 7 -9.79 11.72 -13.32
CA ARG A 7 -8.83 12.61 -13.99
C ARG A 7 -9.27 12.99 -15.41
N GLY A 8 -9.76 12.02 -16.19
CA GLY A 8 -10.30 12.25 -17.53
C GLY A 8 -11.50 13.20 -17.54
N ASP A 9 -12.33 13.13 -16.50
CA ASP A 9 -13.49 14.01 -16.30
C ASP A 9 -13.13 15.37 -15.66
N GLY A 10 -11.84 15.67 -15.44
CA GLY A 10 -11.39 16.92 -14.82
C GLY A 10 -11.69 17.04 -13.32
N ARG A 11 -11.99 15.93 -12.64
CA ARG A 11 -12.40 15.87 -11.22
C ARG A 11 -11.43 15.02 -10.36
N PRO A 12 -10.10 15.24 -10.44
CA PRO A 12 -9.12 14.39 -9.76
C PRO A 12 -9.23 14.42 -8.23
N GLU A 13 -9.62 15.56 -7.65
CA GLU A 13 -9.77 15.72 -6.20
C GLU A 13 -10.92 14.88 -5.65
N GLU A 14 -12.06 14.85 -6.34
CA GLU A 14 -13.20 14.01 -5.96
C GLU A 14 -12.83 12.52 -6.01
N GLY A 15 -12.10 12.11 -7.04
CA GLY A 15 -11.58 10.74 -7.14
C GLY A 15 -10.63 10.39 -6.01
N LEU A 16 -9.75 11.31 -5.62
CA LEU A 16 -8.83 11.11 -4.48
C LEU A 16 -9.59 11.04 -3.15
N ASN A 17 -10.55 11.93 -2.92
CA ASN A 17 -11.35 11.93 -1.70
C ASN A 17 -12.19 10.65 -1.55
N LEU A 18 -12.74 10.15 -2.66
CA LEU A 18 -13.43 8.86 -2.67
C LEU A 18 -12.49 7.70 -2.28
N LEU A 19 -11.28 7.66 -2.84
CA LEU A 19 -10.30 6.63 -2.51
C LEU A 19 -9.79 6.73 -1.07
N ARG A 20 -9.67 7.94 -0.52
CA ARG A 20 -9.38 8.16 0.91
C ARG A 20 -10.48 7.58 1.79
N GLY A 21 -11.75 7.82 1.47
CA GLY A 21 -12.88 7.21 2.19
C GLY A 21 -12.88 5.69 2.11
N PHE A 22 -12.47 5.10 0.98
CA PHE A 22 -12.29 3.66 0.89
C PHE A 22 -11.13 3.14 1.74
N LEU A 23 -10.01 3.87 1.81
CA LEU A 23 -8.89 3.50 2.66
C LEU A 23 -9.29 3.55 4.13
N GLU A 24 -9.99 4.60 4.56
CA GLU A 24 -10.56 4.73 5.90
C GLU A 24 -11.55 3.62 6.24
N LYS A 25 -12.22 3.02 5.26
CA LYS A 25 -13.13 1.90 5.52
C LYS A 25 -12.44 0.54 5.44
N TYR A 26 -11.47 0.39 4.56
CA TYR A 26 -10.83 -0.88 4.24
C TYR A 26 -9.32 -0.73 4.28
N ALA A 27 -8.70 -1.30 5.31
CA ALA A 27 -7.24 -1.38 5.41
C ALA A 27 -6.67 -2.20 4.26
N SER A 28 -6.10 -1.50 3.28
CA SER A 28 -5.52 -2.09 2.07
C SER A 28 -4.23 -1.38 1.69
N LEU A 29 -3.15 -2.14 1.60
CA LEU A 29 -1.80 -1.73 1.22
C LEU A 29 -1.75 -1.25 -0.23
N ASP A 30 -2.50 -1.89 -1.13
CA ASP A 30 -2.59 -1.46 -2.54
C ASP A 30 -3.29 -0.11 -2.65
N LEU A 31 -4.35 0.09 -1.85
CA LEU A 31 -5.07 1.37 -1.81
C LEU A 31 -4.24 2.46 -1.12
N LEU A 32 -3.53 2.12 -0.04
CA LEU A 32 -2.59 3.01 0.64
C LEU A 32 -1.52 3.53 -0.33
N ASP A 33 -0.88 2.65 -1.11
CA ASP A 33 0.14 3.08 -2.07
C ASP A 33 -0.46 4.01 -3.14
N LEU A 34 -1.62 3.65 -3.71
CA LEU A 34 -2.29 4.48 -4.71
C LEU A 34 -2.67 5.86 -4.16
N VAL A 35 -3.28 5.92 -2.97
CA VAL A 35 -3.71 7.16 -2.33
C VAL A 35 -2.51 7.99 -1.89
N TYR A 36 -1.43 7.37 -1.43
CA TYR A 36 -0.17 8.04 -1.13
C TYR A 36 0.39 8.71 -2.38
N GLN A 37 0.56 7.99 -3.50
CA GLN A 37 1.12 8.57 -4.73
C GLN A 37 0.23 9.71 -5.27
N ALA A 38 -1.09 9.52 -5.21
CA ALA A 38 -2.03 10.56 -5.63
C ALA A 38 -2.00 11.80 -4.71
N THR A 39 -1.87 11.60 -3.40
CA THR A 39 -1.74 12.70 -2.43
C THR A 39 -0.40 13.42 -2.57
N LEU A 40 0.69 12.69 -2.78
CA LEU A 40 2.01 13.26 -3.02
C LEU A 40 2.00 14.18 -4.24
N ALA A 41 1.37 13.74 -5.34
CA ALA A 41 1.24 14.52 -6.56
C ALA A 41 0.32 15.76 -6.41
N ALA A 42 -0.74 15.66 -5.62
CA ALA A 42 -1.74 16.73 -5.49
C ALA A 42 -1.43 17.74 -4.36
N SER A 43 -0.83 17.28 -3.26
CA SER A 43 -0.72 18.04 -2.00
C SER A 43 0.69 18.04 -1.39
N GLY A 44 1.67 17.39 -2.04
CA GLY A 44 3.07 17.40 -1.62
C GLY A 44 3.44 16.34 -0.56
N SER A 45 4.73 16.30 -0.23
CA SER A 45 5.35 15.28 0.64
C SER A 45 4.80 15.28 2.05
N GLN A 46 4.57 16.46 2.63
CA GLN A 46 4.12 16.58 4.02
C GLN A 46 2.72 16.01 4.25
N GLU A 47 1.76 16.25 3.34
CA GLU A 47 0.42 15.65 3.45
C GLU A 47 0.44 14.15 3.17
N ALA A 48 1.22 13.71 2.19
CA ALA A 48 1.38 12.29 1.88
C ALA A 48 2.00 11.52 3.06
N TYR A 49 2.97 12.12 3.76
CA TYR A 49 3.54 11.58 4.98
C TYR A 49 2.51 11.46 6.10
N ARG A 50 1.69 12.49 6.34
CA ARG A 50 0.63 12.43 7.37
C ARG A 50 -0.35 11.30 7.09
N LEU A 51 -0.79 11.17 5.84
CA LEU A 51 -1.69 10.11 5.40
C LEU A 51 -1.14 8.72 5.73
N VAL A 52 0.10 8.43 5.32
CA VAL A 52 0.70 7.11 5.57
C VAL A 52 0.94 6.90 7.07
N ARG A 53 1.38 7.92 7.79
CA ARG A 53 1.59 7.84 9.24
C ARG A 53 0.29 7.49 9.97
N ASP A 54 -0.81 8.14 9.61
CA ASP A 54 -2.10 7.93 10.26
C ASP A 54 -2.66 6.54 9.91
N GLU A 55 -2.46 6.07 8.67
CA GLU A 55 -2.81 4.68 8.31
C GLU A 55 -1.96 3.65 9.06
N VAL A 56 -0.63 3.83 9.15
CA VAL A 56 0.24 2.89 9.89
C VAL A 56 -0.10 2.84 11.37
N ARG A 57 -0.52 3.97 11.98
CA ARG A 57 -1.00 3.99 13.36
C ARG A 57 -2.28 3.18 13.55
N ARG A 58 -3.19 3.26 12.58
CA ARG A 58 -4.47 2.55 12.62
C ARG A 58 -4.32 1.06 12.32
N THR A 59 -3.47 0.74 11.35
CA THR A 59 -3.24 -0.63 10.85
C THR A 59 -1.74 -0.92 10.80
N PRO A 60 -1.13 -1.29 11.94
CA PRO A 60 0.31 -1.52 12.01
C PRO A 60 0.72 -2.73 11.17
N THR A 61 1.43 -2.45 10.07
CA THR A 61 1.99 -3.44 9.15
C THR A 61 3.45 -3.07 8.85
N LEU A 62 4.30 -4.07 8.62
CA LEU A 62 5.68 -3.87 8.16
C LEU A 62 5.72 -3.26 6.75
N LEU A 63 4.80 -3.64 5.86
CA LEU A 63 4.67 -2.98 4.55
C LEU A 63 4.23 -1.51 4.68
N GLY A 64 3.33 -1.20 5.59
CA GLY A 64 2.98 0.18 5.92
C GLY A 64 4.16 0.94 6.52
N LEU A 65 4.95 0.32 7.40
CA LEU A 65 6.17 0.91 7.93
C LEU A 65 7.22 1.19 6.85
N ASP A 66 7.44 0.27 5.90
CA ASP A 66 8.32 0.49 4.75
C ASP A 66 7.90 1.74 3.96
N LYS A 67 6.58 1.88 3.73
CA LYS A 67 5.99 3.06 3.08
C LYS A 67 6.17 4.34 3.88
N LEU A 68 6.02 4.27 5.21
CA LEU A 68 6.22 5.40 6.09
C LEU A 68 7.67 5.89 6.07
N LEU A 69 8.64 4.98 6.06
CA LEU A 69 10.06 5.29 5.96
C LEU A 69 10.39 5.88 4.58
N GLU A 70 9.77 5.36 3.50
CA GLU A 70 9.86 5.96 2.17
C GLU A 70 9.38 7.42 2.16
N ALA A 71 8.22 7.70 2.76
CA ALA A 71 7.67 9.04 2.83
C ALA A 71 8.57 10.00 3.65
N GLN A 72 9.10 9.54 4.79
CA GLN A 72 10.00 10.35 5.61
C GLN A 72 11.29 10.74 4.89
N LEU A 73 11.81 9.88 4.01
CA LEU A 73 13.06 10.14 3.28
C LEU A 73 12.98 11.35 2.35
N LEU A 74 11.78 11.80 1.95
CA LEU A 74 11.60 12.96 1.09
C LEU A 74 11.99 14.27 1.80
N ASP A 75 11.68 14.38 3.10
CA ASP A 75 11.83 15.63 3.85
C ASP A 75 12.85 15.53 5.00
N VAL A 76 13.48 14.36 5.20
CA VAL A 76 14.45 14.17 6.30
C VAL A 76 15.71 15.04 6.09
N PRO A 77 16.22 15.71 7.14
CA PRO A 77 17.51 16.40 7.12
C PRO A 77 18.67 15.46 6.75
N ALA A 78 19.71 16.01 6.14
CA ALA A 78 20.84 15.23 5.61
C ALA A 78 21.53 14.39 6.69
N GLU A 79 21.62 14.91 7.91
CA GLU A 79 22.30 14.29 9.05
C GLU A 79 21.65 12.98 9.48
N ARG A 80 20.32 12.85 9.30
CA ARG A 80 19.55 11.64 9.67
C ARG A 80 19.23 10.75 8.48
N ARG A 81 19.54 11.20 7.26
CA ARG A 81 19.14 10.50 6.03
C ARG A 81 19.78 9.11 5.92
N GLN A 82 21.06 9.00 6.26
CA GLN A 82 21.80 7.74 6.15
C GLN A 82 21.23 6.66 7.07
N ASP A 83 20.99 6.99 8.34
CA ASP A 83 20.41 6.05 9.33
C ASP A 83 19.00 5.62 8.92
N LEU A 84 18.19 6.56 8.40
CA LEU A 84 16.85 6.26 7.92
C LEU A 84 16.86 5.37 6.68
N GLN A 85 17.79 5.60 5.75
CA GLN A 85 17.99 4.75 4.57
C GLN A 85 18.39 3.32 4.96
N MET A 86 19.33 3.18 5.89
CA MET A 86 19.73 1.86 6.42
C MET A 86 18.54 1.14 7.06
N THR A 87 17.79 1.83 7.92
CA THR A 87 16.59 1.27 8.57
C THR A 87 15.56 0.83 7.53
N LYS A 88 15.25 1.68 6.54
CA LYS A 88 14.36 1.33 5.45
C LYS A 88 14.86 0.11 4.68
N GLN A 89 16.14 0.03 4.36
CA GLN A 89 16.69 -1.10 3.61
C GLN A 89 16.51 -2.43 4.34
N LEU A 90 16.73 -2.46 5.66
CA LEU A 90 16.51 -3.65 6.48
C LEU A 90 15.03 -4.05 6.48
N ILE A 91 14.14 -3.10 6.76
CA ILE A 91 12.68 -3.35 6.73
C ILE A 91 12.24 -3.84 5.35
N HIS A 92 12.67 -3.16 4.29
CA HIS A 92 12.35 -3.52 2.91
C HIS A 92 12.79 -4.95 2.55
N GLN A 93 13.98 -5.39 3.00
CA GLN A 93 14.43 -6.76 2.79
C GLN A 93 13.50 -7.78 3.47
N HIS A 94 13.05 -7.48 4.68
CA HIS A 94 12.12 -8.34 5.42
C HIS A 94 10.71 -8.34 4.81
N THR A 95 10.26 -7.26 4.19
CA THR A 95 8.90 -7.15 3.63
C THR A 95 8.76 -7.77 2.23
N ARG A 96 9.86 -8.07 1.53
CA ARG A 96 9.83 -8.60 0.14
C ARG A 96 8.96 -9.85 -0.05
N SER A 97 8.87 -10.70 0.98
CA SER A 97 8.07 -11.93 0.96
C SER A 97 6.65 -11.75 1.51
N LEU A 98 6.37 -10.61 2.15
CA LEU A 98 5.08 -10.29 2.78
C LEU A 98 4.09 -9.66 1.80
N ALA A 99 4.59 -8.97 0.77
CA ALA A 99 3.79 -8.37 -0.30
C ALA A 99 3.27 -9.40 -1.31
N MET A 100 2.65 -10.49 -0.83
CA MET A 100 2.15 -11.57 -1.68
C MET A 100 0.71 -11.92 -1.35
N TYR A 101 -0.06 -12.19 -2.39
CA TYR A 101 -1.29 -12.98 -2.32
C TYR A 101 -0.94 -14.46 -2.27
N LYS A 102 -1.81 -15.25 -1.63
CA LYS A 102 -1.63 -16.70 -1.48
C LYS A 102 -2.90 -17.41 -1.90
N CYS A 103 -2.78 -18.36 -2.83
CA CYS A 103 -3.86 -19.25 -3.20
C CYS A 103 -4.27 -20.09 -1.98
N GLU A 104 -5.54 -20.09 -1.65
CA GLU A 104 -6.08 -20.83 -0.49
C GLU A 104 -6.23 -22.33 -0.76
N HIS A 105 -6.21 -22.73 -2.03
CA HIS A 105 -6.25 -24.13 -2.44
C HIS A 105 -4.85 -24.79 -2.42
N CYS A 106 -3.87 -24.27 -3.20
CA CYS A 106 -2.55 -24.92 -3.34
C CYS A 106 -1.40 -24.18 -2.65
N GLY A 107 -1.64 -23.00 -2.07
CA GLY A 107 -0.60 -22.21 -1.40
C GLY A 107 0.33 -21.41 -2.32
N PHE A 108 0.12 -21.44 -3.65
CA PHE A 108 0.92 -20.66 -4.59
C PHE A 108 0.89 -19.16 -4.26
N ARG A 109 2.07 -18.53 -4.22
CA ARG A 109 2.25 -17.13 -3.83
C ARG A 109 2.57 -16.26 -5.04
N ALA A 110 1.87 -15.13 -5.16
CA ALA A 110 2.07 -14.18 -6.24
C ALA A 110 2.03 -12.72 -5.75
N ARG A 111 2.75 -11.83 -6.42
CA ARG A 111 2.68 -10.38 -6.12
C ARG A 111 1.44 -9.70 -6.68
N GLN A 112 0.91 -10.24 -7.77
CA GLN A 112 -0.33 -9.80 -8.40
C GLN A 112 -1.47 -10.75 -8.07
N PHE A 113 -2.68 -10.22 -8.10
CA PHE A 113 -3.90 -10.99 -7.91
C PHE A 113 -4.20 -11.80 -9.16
N TYR A 114 -4.67 -13.04 -8.96
CA TYR A 114 -5.09 -13.92 -10.04
C TYR A 114 -6.49 -14.47 -9.76
N TRP A 115 -7.40 -14.31 -10.72
CA TRP A 115 -8.70 -14.98 -10.70
C TRP A 115 -8.58 -16.48 -10.94
N HIS A 116 -7.67 -16.88 -11.83
CA HIS A 116 -7.39 -18.27 -12.16
C HIS A 116 -5.96 -18.59 -11.72
N CYS A 117 -5.81 -19.51 -10.77
CA CYS A 117 -4.51 -19.82 -10.17
C CYS A 117 -3.57 -20.45 -11.21
N PRO A 118 -2.40 -19.86 -11.50
CA PRO A 118 -1.49 -20.38 -12.52
C PRO A 118 -0.80 -21.70 -12.12
N ALA A 119 -0.90 -22.10 -10.85
CA ALA A 119 -0.27 -23.33 -10.34
C ALA A 119 -1.22 -24.53 -10.28
N CYS A 120 -2.45 -24.35 -9.79
CA CYS A 120 -3.43 -25.45 -9.66
C CYS A 120 -4.60 -25.39 -10.63
N GLY A 121 -4.77 -24.30 -11.39
CA GLY A 121 -5.88 -24.15 -12.34
C GLY A 121 -7.24 -23.86 -11.69
N GLU A 122 -7.27 -23.61 -10.38
CA GLU A 122 -8.52 -23.30 -9.67
C GLU A 122 -8.89 -21.82 -9.78
N TRP A 123 -10.19 -21.57 -9.85
CA TRP A 123 -10.77 -20.22 -9.92
C TRP A 123 -11.09 -19.65 -8.55
N GLU A 124 -10.98 -18.33 -8.41
CA GLU A 124 -11.39 -17.55 -7.24
C GLU A 124 -10.75 -17.99 -5.91
N THR A 125 -9.57 -18.60 -5.99
CA THR A 125 -8.86 -19.15 -4.81
C THR A 125 -8.03 -18.12 -4.05
N TYR A 126 -7.99 -16.87 -4.48
CA TYR A 126 -7.23 -15.80 -3.85
C TYR A 126 -8.16 -14.87 -3.08
N ALA A 127 -7.89 -14.66 -1.79
CA ALA A 127 -8.49 -13.55 -1.06
C ALA A 127 -8.04 -12.21 -1.68
N PRO A 128 -8.91 -11.19 -1.79
CA PRO A 128 -8.57 -9.86 -2.29
C PRO A 128 -7.79 -9.03 -1.26
N ARG A 129 -6.91 -9.70 -0.51
CA ARG A 129 -6.07 -9.18 0.55
C ARG A 129 -4.72 -9.86 0.47
N ARG A 130 -3.65 -9.08 0.62
CA ARG A 130 -2.28 -9.57 0.79
C ARG A 130 -2.20 -10.37 2.09
N THR A 131 -1.21 -11.25 2.16
CA THR A 131 -1.05 -12.17 3.30
C THR A 131 -0.92 -11.41 4.63
N GLU A 132 -0.24 -10.27 4.63
CA GLU A 132 -0.04 -9.41 5.81
C GLU A 132 -1.34 -8.76 6.31
N GLU A 133 -2.32 -8.57 5.43
CA GLU A 133 -3.60 -7.95 5.77
C GLU A 133 -4.58 -8.94 6.40
N LYS A 134 -4.32 -10.26 6.33
CA LYS A 134 -5.27 -11.29 6.81
C LYS A 134 -5.61 -11.18 8.30
N GLY A 135 -4.72 -10.62 9.11
CA GLY A 135 -4.94 -10.40 10.55
C GLY A 135 -5.62 -9.07 10.89
N ILE A 136 -5.87 -8.21 9.92
CA ILE A 136 -6.44 -6.88 10.15
C ILE A 136 -7.98 -6.98 10.09
N PRO A 137 -8.71 -6.57 11.14
CA PRO A 137 -10.17 -6.52 11.13
C PRO A 137 -10.70 -5.65 9.98
N VAL A 138 -11.87 -6.01 9.46
CA VAL A 138 -12.62 -5.22 8.47
C VAL A 138 -13.57 -4.27 9.18
#